data_AF-A0A062IB32-F1
#
_entry.id   AF-A0A062IB32-F1
#
_cell.length_a   1.000
_cell.length_b   1.000
_cell.length_c   1.000
_cell.angle_alpha   90.00
_cell.angle_beta   90.00
_cell.angle_gamma   90.00
#
_symmetry.space_group_name_H-M   'P 1'
#
loop_
_entity.id
_entity.type
_entity.pdbx_description
1 polymer ?
#
loop_
_entity_poly.entity_id
_entity_poly.type
_entity_poly.pdbx_seq_one_letter_code
_entity_poly.pdbx_strand_id
1 'polypeptide(L)'
;MIDITKERELFEEAYLSVGGKQRELELEDGEYTNSKSLIGWELWQIKLKAQAMPTWISVDDEWPPTDIMVLICWEDASDVTPEQDYMTIDEDLNSVWANYHNDPPSHWMHFHSVPNVSGAEV
;
A
#
# COMPACT_ATOMS: atom_id res chain seq x y z
N MET A 1 14.06 -1.90 2.75
CA MET A 1 14.12 -1.40 4.13
C MET A 1 14.01 0.11 4.04
N ILE A 2 12.96 0.71 4.60
CA ILE A 2 12.75 2.17 4.52
C ILE A 2 13.71 2.82 5.52
N ASP A 3 14.55 3.72 5.03
CA ASP A 3 15.53 4.41 5.87
C ASP A 3 14.84 5.60 6.56
N ILE A 4 14.34 5.37 7.78
CA ILE A 4 13.53 6.34 8.52
C ILE A 4 14.25 7.69 8.69
N THR A 5 15.57 7.67 8.82
CA THR A 5 16.38 8.89 8.94
C THR A 5 16.23 9.76 7.69
N LYS A 6 16.36 9.16 6.50
CA LYS A 6 16.29 9.87 5.23
C LYS A 6 14.87 10.35 4.92
N GLU A 7 13.87 9.56 5.28
CA GLU A 7 12.46 9.96 5.14
C GLU A 7 12.10 11.13 6.03
N ARG A 8 12.73 11.21 7.22
CA ARG A 8 12.53 12.34 8.12
C ARG A 8 13.10 13.63 7.56
N GLU A 9 14.30 13.59 6.98
CA GLU A 9 14.89 14.75 6.30
C GLU A 9 14.00 15.25 5.13
N LEU A 10 13.45 14.33 4.33
CA LEU A 10 12.55 14.66 3.22
C LEU A 10 11.24 15.28 3.71
N PHE A 11 10.67 14.75 4.80
CA PHE A 11 9.49 15.33 5.42
C PHE A 11 9.76 16.75 5.92
N GLU A 12 10.87 16.97 6.62
CA GLU A 12 11.24 18.28 7.17
C GLU A 12 11.43 19.32 6.07
N GLU A 13 12.11 18.96 4.98
CA GLU A 13 12.26 19.83 3.81
C GLU A 13 10.91 20.16 3.16
N ALA A 14 10.06 19.16 2.95
CA ALA A 14 8.72 19.35 2.39
C ALA A 14 7.85 20.24 3.29
N TYR A 15 7.91 20.03 4.61
CA TYR A 15 7.18 20.82 5.59
C TYR A 15 7.61 22.29 5.58
N LEU A 16 8.90 22.58 5.46
CA LEU A 16 9.43 23.94 5.33
C LEU A 16 9.04 24.58 3.98
N SER A 17 9.08 23.81 2.90
CA SER A 17 8.73 24.28 1.54
C SER A 17 7.28 24.78 1.45
N VAL A 18 6.34 24.13 2.17
CA VAL A 18 4.92 24.55 2.20
C VAL A 18 4.61 25.67 3.19
N GLY A 19 5.64 26.26 3.82
CA GLY A 19 5.50 27.40 4.74
C GLY A 19 5.51 27.03 6.23
N GLY A 20 5.87 25.78 6.57
CA GLY A 20 6.18 25.39 7.93
C GLY A 20 7.42 26.12 8.48
N LYS A 21 7.53 26.24 9.80
CA LYS A 21 8.65 26.93 10.44
C LYS A 21 9.60 25.91 11.06
N GLN A 22 10.90 26.18 10.99
CA GLN A 22 11.93 25.31 11.58
C GLN A 22 11.73 25.09 13.09
N ARG A 23 11.26 26.11 13.82
CA ARG A 23 10.90 25.98 15.25
C ARG A 23 9.74 25.02 15.53
N GLU A 24 8.96 24.63 14.51
CA GLU A 24 7.89 23.65 14.67
C GLU A 24 8.43 22.21 14.52
N LEU A 25 9.66 22.03 14.04
CA LEU A 25 10.29 20.71 13.84
C LEU A 25 11.11 20.24 15.07
N GLU A 26 10.90 20.84 16.23
CA GLU A 26 11.59 20.45 17.47
C GLU A 26 11.18 19.04 17.92
N LEU A 27 12.18 18.19 18.13
CA LEU A 27 12.01 16.80 18.54
C LEU A 27 12.32 16.64 20.04
N GLU A 28 11.46 15.93 20.76
CA GLU A 28 11.68 15.46 22.12
C GLU A 28 11.48 13.95 22.15
N ASP A 29 12.44 13.19 22.69
CA ASP A 29 12.47 11.72 22.68
C ASP A 29 12.33 11.07 21.28
N GLY A 30 12.60 11.84 20.21
CA GLY A 30 12.48 11.38 18.83
C GLY A 30 11.12 11.66 18.18
N GLU A 31 10.18 12.30 18.89
CA GLU A 31 8.87 12.70 18.40
C GLU A 31 8.76 14.23 18.25
N TYR A 32 7.93 14.68 17.31
CA TYR A 32 7.70 16.11 17.12
C TYR A 32 6.85 16.68 18.26
N THR A 33 7.38 17.67 18.95
CA THR A 33 6.69 18.35 20.06
C THR A 33 5.54 19.24 19.57
N ASN A 34 5.64 19.74 18.34
CA ASN A 34 4.60 20.57 17.73
C ASN A 34 3.51 19.70 17.10
N SER A 35 2.25 19.96 17.45
CA SER A 35 1.12 19.19 16.94
C SER A 35 1.01 19.18 15.41
N LYS A 36 1.42 20.26 14.71
CA LYS A 36 1.34 20.30 13.24
C LYS A 36 2.38 19.42 12.59
N SER A 37 3.61 19.48 13.07
CA SER A 37 4.71 18.65 12.57
C SER A 37 4.49 17.19 12.92
N LEU A 38 3.94 16.90 14.10
CA LEU A 38 3.53 15.55 14.50
C LEU A 38 2.49 14.98 13.53
N ILE A 39 1.36 15.68 13.34
CA ILE A 39 0.31 15.24 12.41
C ILE A 39 0.86 15.12 10.98
N GLY A 40 1.69 16.09 10.56
CA GLY A 40 2.34 16.05 9.24
C GLY A 40 3.22 14.82 9.07
N TRP A 41 4.00 14.46 10.08
CA TRP A 41 4.86 13.30 10.09
C TRP A 41 4.06 11.99 10.06
N GLU A 42 3.00 11.88 10.85
CA GLU A 42 2.11 10.72 10.82
C GLU A 42 1.48 10.52 9.43
N LEU A 43 0.98 11.59 8.81
CA LEU A 43 0.44 11.56 7.44
C LEU A 43 1.51 11.19 6.41
N TRP A 44 2.73 11.68 6.58
CA TRP A 44 3.87 11.32 5.73
C TRP A 44 4.17 9.82 5.83
N GLN A 45 4.22 9.27 7.04
CA GLN A 45 4.45 7.84 7.25
C GLN A 45 3.31 6.99 6.67
N ILE A 46 2.05 7.42 6.79
CA ILE A 46 0.91 6.74 6.14
C ILE A 46 1.08 6.76 4.62
N LYS A 47 1.43 7.91 4.04
CA LYS A 47 1.69 8.04 2.59
C LYS A 47 2.84 7.15 2.15
N LEU A 48 3.92 7.04 2.92
CA LEU A 48 5.04 6.15 2.63
C LEU A 48 4.63 4.69 2.71
N LYS A 49 3.88 4.30 3.75
CA LYS A 49 3.32 2.94 3.87
C LYS A 49 2.38 2.62 2.70
N ALA A 50 1.63 3.60 2.21
CA ALA A 50 0.78 3.43 1.04
C ALA A 50 1.54 3.47 -0.31
N GLN A 51 2.67 4.17 -0.39
CA GLN A 51 3.54 4.20 -1.57
C GLN A 51 4.57 3.07 -1.61
N ALA A 52 4.79 2.38 -0.50
CA ALA A 52 5.71 1.25 -0.37
C ALA A 52 5.14 0.00 -1.05
N MET A 53 4.75 0.17 -2.31
CA MET A 53 4.12 -0.77 -3.21
C MET A 53 2.87 -1.45 -2.65
N PRO A 54 1.94 -1.82 -3.51
CA PRO A 54 1.01 -2.86 -3.16
C PRO A 54 1.76 -4.10 -2.66
N THR A 55 1.58 -4.45 -1.39
CA THR A 55 2.15 -5.71 -0.90
C THR A 55 1.33 -6.84 -1.52
N TRP A 56 1.98 -7.62 -2.38
CA TRP A 56 1.48 -8.94 -2.76
C TRP A 56 1.43 -9.79 -1.50
N ILE A 57 0.23 -10.13 -1.06
CA ILE A 57 -0.07 -10.94 0.11
C ILE A 57 -0.13 -12.39 -0.37
N SER A 58 0.67 -13.28 0.22
CA SER A 58 0.59 -14.71 -0.10
C SER A 58 -0.75 -15.25 0.38
N VAL A 59 -1.43 -16.05 -0.44
CA VAL A 59 -2.72 -16.68 -0.07
C VAL A 59 -2.57 -17.60 1.15
N ASP A 60 -1.38 -18.16 1.37
CA ASP A 60 -1.06 -18.97 2.55
C ASP A 60 -0.97 -18.14 3.85
N ASP A 61 -0.59 -16.86 3.76
CA ASP A 61 -0.40 -15.97 4.90
C ASP A 61 -1.74 -15.33 5.33
N GLU A 62 -2.47 -14.80 4.35
CA GLU A 62 -3.79 -14.21 4.56
C GLU A 62 -4.67 -14.39 3.32
N TRP A 63 -5.93 -14.78 3.51
CA TRP A 63 -6.89 -14.95 2.42
C TRP A 63 -7.61 -13.64 2.12
N PRO A 64 -7.90 -13.34 0.84
CA PRO A 64 -8.66 -12.15 0.51
C PRO A 64 -10.10 -12.23 1.05
N PRO A 65 -10.72 -11.08 1.37
CA PRO A 65 -12.13 -11.02 1.69
C PRO A 65 -13.00 -11.56 0.55
N THR A 66 -14.12 -12.19 0.91
CA THR A 66 -15.15 -12.62 -0.05
C THR A 66 -15.84 -11.40 -0.68
N ASP A 67 -16.26 -11.53 -1.94
CA ASP A 67 -17.00 -10.50 -2.69
C ASP A 67 -16.22 -9.19 -2.97
N ILE A 68 -14.89 -9.21 -2.92
CA ILE A 68 -14.06 -8.09 -3.38
C ILE A 68 -13.19 -8.47 -4.58
N MET A 69 -13.06 -7.55 -5.54
CA MET A 69 -12.12 -7.73 -6.64
C MET A 69 -10.69 -7.43 -6.18
N VAL A 70 -9.80 -8.38 -6.40
CA VAL A 70 -8.38 -8.31 -6.09
C VAL A 70 -7.55 -8.59 -7.34
N LEU A 71 -6.31 -8.14 -7.35
CA LEU A 71 -5.32 -8.58 -8.32
C LEU A 71 -4.67 -9.86 -7.81
N ILE A 72 -4.47 -10.83 -8.69
CA ILE A 72 -3.89 -12.13 -8.38
C ILE A 72 -2.66 -12.39 -9.24
N CYS A 73 -1.72 -13.16 -8.69
CA CYS A 73 -0.48 -13.55 -9.36
C CYS A 73 0.00 -14.91 -8.88
N TRP A 74 0.68 -15.65 -9.76
CA TRP A 74 1.32 -16.92 -9.48
C TRP A 74 2.83 -16.72 -9.32
N GLU A 75 3.45 -17.45 -8.39
CA GLU A 75 4.89 -17.33 -8.13
C GLU A 75 5.75 -17.65 -9.37
N ASP A 76 5.28 -18.59 -10.20
CA ASP A 76 5.90 -18.99 -11.48
C ASP A 76 5.72 -17.93 -12.60
N ALA A 77 4.81 -16.98 -12.43
CA ALA A 77 4.40 -16.01 -13.45
C ALA A 77 4.50 -14.55 -12.95
N SER A 78 5.52 -14.23 -12.15
CA SER A 78 5.75 -12.88 -11.60
C SER A 78 6.06 -11.80 -12.66
N ASP A 79 6.38 -12.19 -13.90
CA ASP A 79 6.58 -11.30 -15.05
C ASP A 79 5.28 -11.06 -15.87
N VAL A 80 4.20 -11.77 -15.57
CA VAL A 80 2.91 -11.65 -16.26
C VAL A 80 2.07 -10.54 -15.62
N THR A 81 1.28 -9.84 -16.44
CA THR A 81 0.34 -8.84 -15.93
C THR A 81 -0.62 -9.49 -14.95
N PRO A 82 -0.78 -8.94 -13.73
CA PRO A 82 -1.63 -9.55 -12.73
C PRO A 82 -3.09 -9.60 -13.19
N GLU A 83 -3.74 -10.73 -12.96
CA GLU A 83 -5.14 -10.94 -13.36
C GLU A 83 -6.08 -10.44 -12.26
N GLN A 84 -7.34 -10.17 -12.60
CA GLN A 84 -8.36 -9.75 -11.63
C GLN A 84 -9.23 -10.95 -11.28
N ASP A 85 -9.39 -11.23 -9.98
CA ASP A 85 -10.33 -12.26 -9.51
C ASP A 85 -10.97 -11.86 -8.19
N TYR A 86 -11.95 -12.65 -7.74
CA TYR A 86 -12.60 -12.47 -6.44
C TYR A 86 -12.92 -13.83 -5.80
N MET A 87 -13.05 -13.82 -4.48
CA MET A 87 -13.45 -14.99 -3.71
C MET A 87 -14.99 -15.09 -3.67
N THR A 88 -15.52 -16.28 -3.92
CA THR A 88 -16.94 -16.60 -3.81
C THR A 88 -17.16 -17.79 -2.87
N ILE A 89 -18.40 -18.02 -2.47
CA ILE A 89 -18.79 -19.13 -1.60
C ILE A 89 -19.45 -20.22 -2.44
N ASP A 90 -18.94 -21.44 -2.35
CA ASP A 90 -19.50 -22.60 -3.04
C ASP A 90 -20.74 -23.19 -2.31
N GLU A 91 -21.36 -24.23 -2.89
CA GLU A 91 -22.54 -24.89 -2.32
C GLU A 91 -22.26 -25.52 -0.93
N ASP A 92 -21.02 -25.94 -0.67
CA ASP A 92 -20.53 -26.46 0.61
C ASP A 92 -20.05 -25.36 1.59
N LEU A 93 -20.31 -24.08 1.27
CA LEU A 93 -19.94 -22.91 2.05
C LEU A 93 -18.42 -22.67 2.19
N ASN A 94 -17.59 -23.19 1.28
CA ASN A 94 -16.16 -22.90 1.28
C ASN A 94 -15.84 -21.68 0.42
N SER A 95 -14.85 -20.91 0.87
CA SER A 95 -14.31 -19.78 0.10
C SER A 95 -13.44 -20.32 -1.04
N VAL A 96 -13.82 -20.04 -2.28
CA VAL A 96 -13.12 -20.47 -3.48
C VAL A 96 -12.92 -19.32 -4.46
N TRP A 97 -11.85 -19.40 -5.25
CA TRP A 97 -11.61 -18.45 -6.35
C TRP A 97 -12.67 -18.62 -7.45
N ALA A 98 -13.29 -17.52 -7.88
CA ALA A 98 -14.40 -17.55 -8.82
C ALA A 98 -13.96 -17.98 -10.23
N ASN A 99 -12.81 -17.49 -10.71
CA ASN A 99 -12.31 -17.83 -12.04
C ASN A 99 -11.24 -18.94 -12.01
N TYR A 100 -10.51 -19.09 -10.90
CA TYR A 100 -9.34 -19.98 -10.81
C TYR A 100 -9.47 -21.07 -9.73
N HIS A 101 -10.62 -21.74 -9.68
CA HIS A 101 -10.90 -22.79 -8.68
C HIS A 101 -9.89 -23.96 -8.70
N ASN A 102 -9.46 -24.39 -9.90
CA ASN A 102 -8.56 -25.54 -10.06
C ASN A 102 -7.07 -25.17 -9.98
N ASP A 103 -6.74 -23.89 -10.12
CA ASP A 103 -5.35 -23.40 -10.15
C ASP A 103 -5.26 -22.10 -9.34
N PRO A 104 -5.32 -22.18 -8.00
CA PRO A 104 -5.40 -21.00 -7.16
C PRO A 104 -4.12 -20.17 -7.26
N PRO A 105 -4.22 -18.84 -7.28
CA PRO A 105 -3.07 -17.95 -7.30
C PRO A 105 -2.22 -18.09 -6.03
N SER A 106 -0.93 -17.77 -6.13
CA SER A 106 0.00 -17.81 -5.00
C SER A 106 -0.08 -16.53 -4.16
N HIS A 107 -0.29 -15.39 -4.82
CA HIS A 107 -0.32 -14.07 -4.21
C HIS A 107 -1.52 -13.27 -4.70
N TRP A 108 -2.06 -12.44 -3.83
CA TRP A 108 -3.12 -11.50 -4.14
C TRP A 108 -2.78 -10.11 -3.63
N MET A 109 -3.51 -9.12 -4.12
CA MET A 109 -3.27 -7.72 -3.81
C MET A 109 -4.57 -6.96 -3.91
N HIS A 110 -4.82 -6.02 -2.99
CA HIS A 110 -5.99 -5.14 -3.09
C HIS A 110 -5.98 -4.37 -4.42
N PHE A 111 -7.16 -4.23 -5.02
CA PHE A 111 -7.33 -3.31 -6.14
C PHE A 111 -7.31 -1.87 -5.61
N HIS A 112 -6.12 -1.31 -5.39
CA HIS A 112 -5.98 0.15 -5.35
C HIS A 112 -6.25 0.60 -6.78
N SER A 113 -7.33 1.33 -7.01
CA SER A 113 -7.41 2.16 -8.20
C SER A 113 -6.07 2.88 -8.31
N VAL A 114 -5.27 2.52 -9.31
CA VAL A 114 -4.15 3.36 -9.70
C VAL A 114 -4.72 4.78 -9.73
N PRO A 115 -4.15 5.77 -9.02
CA PRO A 115 -4.42 7.13 -9.42
C PRO A 115 -4.00 7.14 -10.87
N ASN A 116 -4.99 7.31 -11.75
CA ASN A 116 -4.80 7.31 -13.18
C ASN A 116 -3.78 8.41 -13.47
N VAL A 117 -2.50 8.06 -13.55
CA VAL A 117 -1.48 8.92 -14.13
C VAL A 117 -1.70 8.85 -15.64
N SER A 118 -2.78 9.49 -16.08
CA SER A 118 -2.84 10.08 -17.42
C SER A 118 -1.85 11.25 -17.43
N GLY A 119 -0.56 10.91 -17.33
CA GLY A 119 0.55 11.71 -17.78
C GLY A 119 0.86 11.34 -19.22
N ALA A 120 -0.15 11.41 -20.09
CA ALA A 120 0.09 11.57 -21.52
C ALA A 120 0.29 13.07 -21.72
N GLU A 121 1.53 13.52 -21.55
CA GLU A 121 1.96 14.81 -22.08
C GLU A 121 1.81 14.79 -23.60
N VAL A 122 1.07 15.76 -24.13
CA VAL A 122 0.96 16.11 -25.55
C VAL A 122 1.53 17.50 -25.77
#